data_AF-A0A7C7JRZ3-F1
#
_entry.id   AF-A0A7C7JRZ3-F1
#
_cell.length_a   1.000
_cell.length_b   1.000
_cell.length_c   1.000
_cell.angle_alpha   90.00
_cell.angle_beta   90.00
_cell.angle_gamma   90.00
#
_symmetry.space_group_name_H-M   'P 1'
#
loop_
_entity.id
_entity.type
_entity.pdbx_description
1 polymer ?
#
loop_
_entity_poly.entity_id
_entity_poly.type
_entity_poly.pdbx_seq_one_letter_code
_entity_poly.pdbx_strand_id
1 'polypeptide(L)'
;FTEVDKIARFKRRARVYVRLAVPNVGSDWPLSRKFGVDTDTAVEIMEYANRRGLIPYGITFHVGSQCNNLQNWFVAIKRAKEVWDRLWKRGIRLQMLNIGGGIPARYTRESLSVGEIASYVSGLLNKYFGIRTLELQMEPGRGLVAEAGILVVSVIGKAERFGENWLYIDSGVFHGLAEALGGIRYSFYTPKGDKSNLKFYTIGGISCDGMDVVAEKVALPADIGVGDRIYILTAGAYTTVYASHFNGFPPPKVVLID
;
A
#
# COMPACT_ATOMS: atom_id res chain seq x y z
N PHE A 1 -8.94 10.19 -26.50
CA PHE A 1 -8.45 9.79 -25.17
C PHE A 1 -8.45 11.01 -24.24
N THR A 2 -9.46 11.15 -23.38
CA THR A 2 -9.76 12.41 -22.68
C THR A 2 -8.63 12.96 -21.82
N GLU A 3 -7.88 12.12 -21.09
CA GLU A 3 -6.74 12.58 -20.30
C GLU A 3 -5.60 13.14 -21.15
N VAL A 4 -5.34 12.54 -22.32
CA VAL A 4 -4.35 13.08 -23.27
C VAL A 4 -4.78 14.47 -23.75
N ASP A 5 -6.05 14.64 -24.10
CA ASP A 5 -6.57 15.92 -24.57
C ASP A 5 -6.54 17.00 -23.49
N LYS A 6 -6.85 16.63 -22.23
CA LYS A 6 -6.67 17.52 -21.08
C LYS A 6 -5.21 17.98 -20.97
N ILE A 7 -4.26 17.05 -20.91
CA ILE A 7 -2.84 17.38 -20.75
C ILE A 7 -2.34 18.25 -21.91
N ALA A 8 -2.70 17.91 -23.15
CA ALA A 8 -2.29 18.67 -24.34
C ALA A 8 -2.82 20.11 -24.36
N ARG A 9 -3.99 20.36 -23.76
CA ARG A 9 -4.53 21.72 -23.60
C ARG A 9 -3.72 22.56 -22.59
N PHE A 10 -3.24 21.94 -21.50
CA PHE A 10 -2.54 22.66 -20.43
C PHE A 10 -1.03 22.79 -20.65
N LYS A 11 -0.37 21.77 -21.20
CA LYS A 11 1.09 21.74 -21.35
C LYS A 11 1.50 21.05 -22.65
N ARG A 12 1.88 21.88 -23.63
CA ARG A 12 2.52 21.39 -24.87
C ARG A 12 3.80 20.64 -24.51
N ARG A 13 4.08 19.55 -25.24
CA ARG A 13 5.28 18.71 -25.05
C ARG A 13 5.46 18.17 -23.63
N ALA A 14 4.38 18.03 -22.85
CA ALA A 14 4.48 17.32 -21.57
C ALA A 14 4.98 15.89 -21.78
N ARG A 15 5.93 15.46 -20.95
CA ARG A 15 6.33 14.05 -20.86
C ARG A 15 5.21 13.28 -20.18
N VAL A 16 4.68 12.28 -20.86
CA VAL A 16 3.60 11.43 -20.36
C VAL A 16 4.04 9.97 -20.33
N TYR A 17 3.51 9.22 -19.38
CA TYR A 17 3.70 7.78 -19.32
C TYR A 17 2.35 7.09 -19.17
N VAL A 18 2.24 5.88 -19.73
CA VAL A 18 1.00 5.10 -19.68
C VAL A 18 1.07 4.10 -18.53
N ARG A 19 -0.03 3.97 -17.78
CA ARG A 19 -0.16 2.98 -16.71
C ARG A 19 -0.78 1.70 -17.26
N LEU A 20 -0.09 0.57 -17.11
CA LEU A 20 -0.62 -0.73 -17.49
C LEU A 20 -1.46 -1.34 -16.36
N ALA A 21 -2.55 -1.98 -16.75
CA ALA A 21 -3.27 -2.91 -15.90
C ALA A 21 -2.45 -4.21 -15.80
N VAL A 22 -2.09 -4.58 -14.58
CA VAL A 22 -1.28 -5.77 -14.28
C VAL A 22 -1.95 -6.58 -13.16
N PRO A 23 -1.65 -7.88 -13.05
CA PRO A 23 -2.12 -8.68 -11.93
C PRO A 23 -1.66 -8.09 -10.60
N ASN A 24 -2.52 -8.20 -9.61
CA ASN A 24 -2.29 -7.83 -8.20
C ASN A 24 -2.75 -8.96 -7.27
N VAL A 25 -2.68 -10.20 -7.76
CA VAL A 25 -3.14 -11.39 -7.06
C VAL A 25 -2.39 -11.51 -5.74
N GLY A 26 -3.13 -11.64 -4.64
CA GLY A 26 -2.59 -11.76 -3.29
C GLY A 26 -2.06 -10.45 -2.67
N SER A 27 -2.40 -9.29 -3.25
CA SER A 27 -2.15 -7.99 -2.61
C SER A 27 -3.36 -7.57 -1.79
N ASP A 28 -3.14 -7.06 -0.58
CA ASP A 28 -4.24 -6.67 0.32
C ASP A 28 -5.05 -5.49 -0.23
N TRP A 29 -4.45 -4.65 -1.08
CA TRP A 29 -5.14 -3.54 -1.75
C TRP A 29 -5.03 -3.59 -3.28
N PRO A 30 -6.04 -4.15 -3.97
CA PRO A 30 -6.03 -4.27 -5.42
C PRO A 30 -6.38 -2.94 -6.13
N LEU A 31 -5.47 -2.42 -6.94
CA LEU A 31 -5.66 -1.15 -7.69
C LEU A 31 -6.16 -1.33 -9.14
N SER A 32 -6.07 -2.54 -9.71
CA SER A 32 -6.22 -2.80 -11.15
C SER A 32 -7.63 -2.59 -11.70
N ARG A 33 -8.69 -2.64 -10.87
CA ARG A 33 -10.06 -2.34 -11.31
C ARG A 33 -10.31 -0.85 -11.55
N LYS A 34 -9.57 0.01 -10.84
CA LYS A 34 -9.74 1.48 -10.90
C LYS A 34 -8.77 2.13 -11.90
N PHE A 35 -7.59 1.54 -12.11
CA PHE A 35 -6.51 2.16 -12.86
C PHE A 35 -5.78 1.17 -13.77
N GLY A 36 -5.23 1.73 -14.85
CA GLY A 36 -4.41 1.02 -15.83
C GLY A 36 -5.21 0.59 -17.05
N VAL A 37 -4.52 0.43 -18.17
CA VAL A 37 -5.09 -0.05 -19.43
C VAL A 37 -4.38 -1.33 -19.89
N ASP A 38 -5.03 -2.13 -20.73
CA ASP A 38 -4.39 -3.27 -21.39
C ASP A 38 -3.28 -2.83 -22.37
N THR A 39 -2.53 -3.79 -22.91
CA THR A 39 -1.37 -3.51 -23.76
C THR A 39 -1.74 -2.92 -25.12
N ASP A 40 -2.91 -3.23 -25.68
CA ASP A 40 -3.38 -2.68 -26.95
C ASP A 40 -3.75 -1.21 -26.78
N THR A 41 -4.62 -0.92 -25.82
CA THR A 41 -5.01 0.44 -25.45
C THR A 41 -3.81 1.28 -25.06
N ALA A 42 -2.81 0.70 -24.40
CA ALA A 42 -1.57 1.41 -24.02
C ALA A 42 -0.76 1.89 -25.23
N VAL A 43 -0.71 1.11 -26.31
CA VAL A 43 -0.05 1.52 -27.54
C VAL A 43 -0.84 2.64 -28.23
N GLU A 44 -2.16 2.46 -28.35
CA GLU A 44 -3.05 3.44 -28.99
C GLU A 44 -3.02 4.81 -28.30
N ILE A 45 -3.09 4.84 -26.97
CA ILE A 45 -3.08 6.10 -26.21
C ILE A 45 -1.74 6.84 -26.34
N MET A 46 -0.63 6.10 -26.42
CA MET A 46 0.71 6.69 -26.55
C MET A 46 0.97 7.21 -27.97
N GLU A 47 0.50 6.53 -29.01
CA GLU A 47 0.50 7.05 -30.37
C GLU A 47 -0.39 8.30 -30.47
N TYR A 48 -1.57 8.28 -29.85
CA TYR A 48 -2.46 9.43 -29.81
C TYR A 48 -1.80 10.60 -29.09
N ALA A 49 -1.17 10.38 -27.93
CA ALA A 49 -0.42 11.40 -27.20
C ALA A 49 0.68 12.05 -28.06
N ASN A 50 1.42 11.24 -28.82
CA ASN A 50 2.41 11.74 -29.77
C ASN A 50 1.78 12.66 -30.83
N ARG A 51 0.65 12.24 -31.44
CA ARG A 51 -0.08 13.05 -32.44
C ARG A 51 -0.64 14.36 -31.86
N ARG A 52 -0.94 14.40 -30.56
CA ARG A 52 -1.39 15.61 -29.84
C ARG A 52 -0.23 16.51 -29.40
N GLY A 53 1.01 16.20 -29.77
CA GLY A 53 2.19 17.01 -29.45
C GLY A 53 2.71 16.85 -28.02
N LEU A 54 2.31 15.78 -27.33
CA LEU A 54 2.91 15.35 -26.07
C LEU A 54 4.14 14.47 -26.37
N ILE A 55 4.95 14.21 -25.34
CA ILE A 55 6.13 13.34 -25.45
C ILE A 55 5.80 12.02 -24.75
N PRO A 56 5.54 10.92 -25.49
CA PRO A 56 5.43 9.58 -24.89
C PRO A 56 6.80 9.21 -24.30
N TYR A 57 6.87 9.20 -22.97
CA TYR A 57 8.12 9.15 -22.22
C TYR A 57 8.36 7.80 -21.55
N GLY A 58 7.32 7.17 -21.03
CA GLY A 58 7.50 5.91 -20.30
C GLY A 58 6.27 5.06 -20.10
N ILE A 59 6.46 3.99 -19.34
CA ILE A 59 5.43 3.06 -18.92
C ILE A 59 5.51 2.92 -17.40
N THR A 60 4.37 2.86 -16.74
CA THR A 60 4.26 2.51 -15.32
C THR A 60 3.32 1.34 -15.09
N PHE A 61 3.47 0.65 -13.98
CA PHE A 61 2.51 -0.31 -13.45
C PHE A 61 2.57 -0.30 -11.93
N HIS A 62 1.63 -0.96 -11.26
CA HIS A 62 1.69 -1.15 -9.81
C HIS A 62 1.11 -2.52 -9.46
N VAL A 63 1.87 -3.36 -8.76
CA VAL A 63 1.50 -4.75 -8.45
C VAL A 63 0.49 -4.92 -7.30
N GLY A 64 -0.08 -3.83 -6.79
CA GLY A 64 -0.87 -3.79 -5.54
C GLY A 64 -0.03 -3.48 -4.30
N SER A 65 -0.64 -2.88 -3.27
CA SER A 65 0.02 -2.60 -1.98
C SER A 65 0.11 -3.89 -1.15
N GLN A 66 1.17 -4.03 -0.33
CA GLN A 66 1.43 -5.23 0.48
C GLN A 66 1.51 -6.51 -0.39
N CYS A 67 2.33 -6.47 -1.45
CA CYS A 67 2.42 -7.54 -2.44
C CYS A 67 3.46 -8.60 -2.02
N ASN A 68 3.01 -9.84 -1.84
CA ASN A 68 3.87 -10.98 -1.48
C ASN A 68 4.00 -12.01 -2.62
N ASN A 69 3.72 -11.61 -3.86
CA ASN A 69 3.73 -12.51 -5.01
C ASN A 69 4.66 -11.99 -6.12
N LEU A 70 5.86 -12.57 -6.22
CA LEU A 70 6.87 -12.23 -7.23
C LEU A 70 6.35 -12.34 -8.68
N GLN A 71 5.39 -13.23 -8.95
CA GLN A 71 4.82 -13.39 -10.29
C GLN A 71 4.10 -12.13 -10.79
N ASN A 72 3.59 -11.27 -9.90
CA ASN A 72 2.96 -10.01 -10.30
C ASN A 72 3.96 -9.08 -11.00
N TRP A 73 5.19 -8.96 -10.47
CA TRP A 73 6.26 -8.20 -11.12
C TRP A 73 6.71 -8.84 -12.44
N PHE A 74 6.78 -10.18 -12.49
CA PHE A 74 7.10 -10.89 -13.75
C PHE A 74 6.12 -10.55 -14.87
N VAL A 75 4.81 -10.68 -14.61
CA VAL A 75 3.78 -10.38 -15.62
C VAL A 75 3.81 -8.90 -15.99
N ALA A 76 3.98 -8.01 -15.01
CA ALA A 76 4.02 -6.57 -15.23
C ALA A 76 5.19 -6.13 -16.11
N ILE A 77 6.41 -6.59 -15.82
CA ILE A 77 7.62 -6.28 -16.59
C ILE A 77 7.52 -6.88 -18.00
N LYS A 78 6.99 -8.10 -18.14
CA LYS A 78 6.77 -8.72 -19.45
C LYS A 78 5.79 -7.92 -20.31
N ARG A 79 4.67 -7.46 -19.74
CA ARG A 79 3.69 -6.59 -20.44
C ARG A 79 4.28 -5.23 -20.79
N ALA A 80 5.04 -4.62 -19.87
CA ALA A 80 5.74 -3.37 -20.14
C ALA A 80 6.70 -3.50 -21.32
N LYS A 81 7.44 -4.61 -21.38
CA LYS A 81 8.34 -4.92 -22.49
C LYS A 81 7.59 -5.09 -23.82
N GLU A 82 6.46 -5.77 -23.82
CA GLU A 82 5.61 -5.93 -25.02
C GLU A 82 5.19 -4.56 -25.58
N VAL A 83 4.64 -3.68 -24.74
CA VAL A 83 4.22 -2.32 -25.15
C VAL A 83 5.43 -1.49 -25.61
N TRP A 84 6.56 -1.59 -24.90
CA TRP A 84 7.80 -0.93 -25.25
C TRP A 84 8.25 -1.27 -26.68
N ASP A 85 8.28 -2.56 -27.03
CA ASP A 85 8.71 -3.02 -28.35
C ASP A 85 7.72 -2.64 -29.45
N ARG A 86 6.42 -2.68 -29.15
CA ARG A 86 5.38 -2.26 -30.08
C ARG A 86 5.50 -0.78 -30.42
N LEU A 87 5.73 0.08 -29.43
CA LEU A 87 5.95 1.52 -29.61
C LEU A 87 7.28 1.80 -30.32
N TRP A 88 8.34 1.04 -30.02
CA TRP A 88 9.62 1.14 -30.72
C TRP A 88 9.47 0.89 -32.23
N LYS A 89 8.74 -0.16 -32.63
CA LYS A 89 8.46 -0.44 -34.04
C LYS A 89 7.67 0.66 -34.75
N ARG A 90 6.96 1.50 -33.98
CA ARG A 90 6.19 2.67 -34.46
C ARG A 90 6.98 3.98 -34.44
N GLY A 91 8.29 3.91 -34.17
CA GLY A 91 9.15 5.10 -34.10
C GLY A 91 9.05 5.89 -32.79
N ILE A 92 8.28 5.43 -31.80
CA ILE A 92 8.19 6.05 -30.48
C ILE A 92 9.29 5.48 -29.59
N ARG A 93 10.16 6.36 -29.06
CA ARG A 93 11.34 6.00 -28.26
C ARG A 93 11.10 6.38 -26.80
N LEU A 94 10.64 5.41 -26.02
CA LEU A 94 10.48 5.59 -24.57
C LEU A 94 11.84 5.69 -23.87
N GLN A 95 11.86 6.36 -22.72
CA GLN A 95 13.07 6.61 -21.92
C GLN A 95 12.93 6.15 -20.47
N MET A 96 11.71 5.92 -19.99
CA MET A 96 11.46 5.61 -18.58
C MET A 96 10.57 4.36 -18.39
N LEU A 97 10.96 3.51 -17.44
CA LEU A 97 10.12 2.47 -16.85
C LEU A 97 9.96 2.75 -15.37
N ASN A 98 8.73 2.86 -14.90
CA ASN A 98 8.39 2.99 -13.51
C ASN A 98 7.74 1.69 -13.02
N ILE A 99 8.38 1.01 -12.08
CA ILE A 99 7.93 -0.30 -11.57
C ILE A 99 6.91 -0.18 -10.43
N GLY A 100 6.47 1.05 -10.12
CA GLY A 100 5.48 1.37 -9.10
C GLY A 100 5.94 1.04 -7.69
N GLY A 101 4.95 0.81 -6.83
CA GLY A 101 5.13 0.37 -5.46
C GLY A 101 4.74 -1.10 -5.24
N GLY A 102 4.41 -1.42 -3.99
CA GLY A 102 3.92 -2.74 -3.60
C GLY A 102 4.83 -3.52 -2.66
N ILE A 103 6.04 -3.00 -2.41
CA ILE A 103 6.95 -3.51 -1.39
C ILE A 103 6.19 -3.63 -0.05
N PRO A 104 6.08 -4.85 0.52
CA PRO A 104 5.32 -5.09 1.73
C PRO A 104 6.10 -4.65 2.97
N ALA A 105 5.38 -4.53 4.08
CA ALA A 105 5.96 -4.42 5.42
C ALA A 105 5.59 -5.65 6.26
N ARG A 106 6.36 -5.92 7.32
CA ARG A 106 6.09 -7.04 8.22
C ARG A 106 5.03 -6.66 9.25
N TYR A 107 3.95 -7.43 9.23
CA TYR A 107 2.85 -7.36 10.19
C TYR A 107 2.84 -8.65 11.02
N THR A 108 1.69 -9.34 11.09
CA THR A 108 1.53 -10.64 11.76
C THR A 108 1.93 -11.83 10.90
N ARG A 109 2.06 -11.67 9.58
CA ARG A 109 2.47 -12.71 8.63
C ARG A 109 3.84 -12.41 8.06
N GLU A 110 4.53 -13.46 7.61
CA GLU A 110 5.74 -13.31 6.81
C GLU A 110 5.47 -12.50 5.54
N SER A 111 6.45 -11.72 5.14
CA SER A 111 6.41 -10.92 3.92
C SER A 111 7.73 -11.01 3.18
N LEU A 112 7.67 -10.87 1.85
CA LEU A 112 8.88 -10.76 1.03
C LEU A 112 9.75 -9.60 1.53
N SER A 113 11.05 -9.86 1.65
CA SER A 113 12.03 -8.82 1.94
C SER A 113 12.29 -7.95 0.72
N VAL A 114 12.78 -6.73 0.97
CA VAL A 114 13.26 -5.82 -0.10
C VAL A 114 14.34 -6.50 -0.95
N GLY A 115 15.24 -7.29 -0.33
CA GLY A 115 16.32 -8.00 -1.01
C GLY A 115 15.81 -9.05 -2.00
N GLU A 116 14.81 -9.85 -1.61
CA GLU A 116 14.18 -10.85 -2.49
C GLU A 116 13.51 -10.19 -3.70
N ILE A 117 12.75 -9.11 -3.46
CA ILE A 117 12.10 -8.35 -4.54
C ILE A 117 13.15 -7.74 -5.46
N ALA A 118 14.18 -7.09 -4.90
CA ALA A 118 15.23 -6.42 -5.67
C ALA A 118 16.01 -7.41 -6.54
N SER A 119 16.39 -8.56 -6.00
CA SER A 119 17.09 -9.62 -6.74
C SER A 119 16.25 -10.11 -7.92
N TYR A 120 14.98 -10.43 -7.66
CA TYR A 120 14.07 -10.94 -8.69
C TYR A 120 13.79 -9.91 -9.79
N VAL A 121 13.41 -8.68 -9.41
CA VAL A 121 13.11 -7.58 -10.34
C VAL A 121 14.34 -7.22 -11.16
N SER A 122 15.53 -7.15 -10.55
CA SER A 122 16.77 -6.86 -11.27
C SER A 122 17.07 -7.92 -12.34
N GLY A 123 16.87 -9.20 -12.03
CA GLY A 123 17.01 -10.29 -12.99
C GLY A 123 16.05 -10.17 -14.18
N LEU A 124 14.79 -9.78 -13.92
CA LEU A 124 13.80 -9.52 -14.97
C LEU A 124 14.15 -8.32 -15.83
N LEU A 125 14.58 -7.22 -15.22
CA LEU A 125 14.99 -6.01 -15.94
C LEU A 125 16.20 -6.29 -16.83
N ASN A 126 17.19 -7.05 -16.35
CA ASN A 126 18.32 -7.49 -17.16
C ASN A 126 17.87 -8.34 -18.35
N LYS A 127 17.00 -9.32 -18.10
CA LYS A 127 16.48 -10.23 -19.14
C LYS A 127 15.70 -9.50 -20.24
N TYR A 128 14.83 -8.55 -19.88
CA TYR A 128 13.89 -7.94 -20.82
C TYR A 128 14.35 -6.59 -21.39
N PHE A 129 15.11 -5.79 -20.64
CA PHE A 129 15.46 -4.41 -21.03
C PHE A 129 16.96 -4.18 -21.26
N GLY A 130 17.85 -5.04 -20.79
CA GLY A 130 19.29 -4.91 -21.06
C GLY A 130 19.96 -3.64 -20.48
N ILE A 131 19.34 -3.02 -19.47
CA ILE A 131 19.75 -1.99 -18.47
C ILE A 131 20.59 -0.75 -18.91
N ARG A 132 21.24 -0.67 -20.07
CA ARG A 132 22.27 0.36 -20.31
C ARG A 132 21.79 1.80 -20.53
N THR A 133 20.50 2.08 -20.79
CA THR A 133 20.03 3.44 -21.18
C THR A 133 18.62 3.81 -20.68
N LEU A 134 18.06 3.05 -19.74
CA LEU A 134 16.69 3.22 -19.25
C LEU A 134 16.66 4.00 -17.93
N GLU A 135 15.85 5.06 -17.83
CA GLU A 135 15.50 5.66 -16.55
C GLU A 135 14.56 4.69 -15.80
N LEU A 136 15.00 4.16 -14.67
CA LEU A 136 14.19 3.30 -13.81
C LEU A 136 13.68 4.11 -12.62
N GLN A 137 12.37 4.09 -12.42
CA GLN A 137 11.70 4.73 -11.28
C GLN A 137 10.92 3.70 -10.45
N MET A 138 10.66 4.03 -9.20
CA MET A 138 9.78 3.27 -8.31
C MET A 138 9.01 4.22 -7.39
N GLU A 139 7.87 3.74 -6.87
CA GLU A 139 6.94 4.51 -6.04
C GLU A 139 6.70 3.81 -4.68
N PRO A 140 7.75 3.56 -3.87
CA PRO A 140 7.59 2.86 -2.60
C PRO A 140 6.91 3.76 -1.57
N GLY A 141 5.86 3.22 -0.93
CA GLY A 141 5.17 3.87 0.19
C GLY A 141 5.34 3.05 1.46
N ARG A 142 4.43 2.07 1.65
CA ARG A 142 4.40 1.18 2.83
C ARG A 142 5.77 0.60 3.19
N GLY A 143 6.47 0.03 2.21
CA GLY A 143 7.78 -0.59 2.41
C GLY A 143 8.88 0.35 2.92
N LEU A 144 8.69 1.67 2.88
CA LEU A 144 9.62 2.63 3.48
C LEU A 144 9.24 3.02 4.91
N VAL A 145 7.96 3.27 5.17
CA VAL A 145 7.54 3.99 6.39
C VAL A 145 6.75 3.16 7.38
N ALA A 146 6.23 1.98 7.00
CA ALA A 146 5.31 1.25 7.86
C ALA A 146 5.95 0.78 9.18
N GLU A 147 7.14 0.17 9.10
CA GLU A 147 7.87 -0.34 10.27
C GLU A 147 8.48 0.80 11.13
N ALA A 148 8.55 2.02 10.61
CA ALA A 148 9.09 3.18 11.34
C ALA A 148 8.08 3.80 12.32
N GLY A 149 6.80 3.46 12.22
CA GLY A 149 5.75 4.01 13.07
C GLY A 149 5.18 3.00 14.06
N ILE A 150 4.97 3.44 15.30
CA ILE A 150 4.22 2.71 16.32
C ILE A 150 3.08 3.63 16.78
N LEU A 151 1.85 3.13 16.76
CA LEU A 151 0.71 3.84 17.30
C LEU A 151 0.51 3.41 18.76
N VAL A 152 0.63 4.37 19.67
CA VAL A 152 0.45 4.14 21.12
C VAL A 152 -0.95 4.55 21.52
N VAL A 153 -1.70 3.63 22.11
CA VAL A 153 -3.08 3.83 22.53
C VAL A 153 -3.27 3.46 24.00
N SER A 154 -4.28 4.03 24.63
CA SER A 154 -4.76 3.67 25.96
C SER A 154 -6.02 2.82 25.85
N VAL A 155 -6.19 1.86 26.75
CA VAL A 155 -7.48 1.21 26.98
C VAL A 155 -8.40 2.20 27.72
N ILE A 156 -9.53 2.53 27.14
CA ILE A 156 -10.55 3.42 27.72
C ILE A 156 -11.81 2.67 28.17
N GLY A 157 -11.96 1.41 27.77
CA GLY A 157 -13.06 0.56 28.21
C GLY A 157 -12.70 -0.91 28.15
N LYS A 158 -13.33 -1.71 29.02
CA LYS A 158 -13.25 -3.17 29.03
C LYS A 158 -14.65 -3.73 29.29
N ALA A 159 -15.06 -4.72 28.52
CA ALA A 159 -16.37 -5.36 28.69
C ALA A 159 -16.30 -6.84 28.33
N GLU A 160 -17.24 -7.61 28.85
CA GLU A 160 -17.56 -8.95 28.32
C GLU A 160 -18.89 -8.83 27.57
N ARG A 161 -18.92 -9.24 26.31
CA ARG A 161 -20.12 -9.15 25.45
C ARG A 161 -20.26 -10.43 24.66
N PHE A 162 -21.42 -11.07 24.76
CA PHE A 162 -21.73 -12.31 24.03
C PHE A 162 -20.67 -13.42 24.19
N GLY A 163 -20.04 -13.49 25.38
CA GLY A 163 -18.97 -14.46 25.66
C GLY A 163 -17.57 -14.07 25.14
N GLU A 164 -17.42 -12.87 24.59
CA GLU A 164 -16.12 -12.33 24.15
C GLU A 164 -15.62 -11.24 25.08
N ASN A 165 -14.29 -11.16 25.25
CA ASN A 165 -13.67 -10.04 25.96
C ASN A 165 -13.42 -8.90 24.98
N TRP A 166 -13.84 -7.69 25.35
CA TRP A 166 -13.67 -6.49 24.56
C TRP A 166 -12.75 -5.50 25.28
N LEU A 167 -11.86 -4.87 24.51
CA LEU A 167 -11.14 -3.66 24.92
C LEU A 167 -11.48 -2.55 23.93
N TYR A 168 -11.75 -1.36 24.46
CA TYR A 168 -11.95 -0.15 23.69
C TYR A 168 -10.72 0.73 23.85
N ILE A 169 -10.17 1.23 22.75
CA ILE A 169 -8.96 2.05 22.75
C ILE A 169 -9.25 3.51 22.39
N ASP A 170 -8.38 4.44 22.77
CA ASP A 170 -8.48 5.88 22.44
C ASP A 170 -8.08 6.24 20.99
N SER A 171 -8.24 5.29 20.08
CA SER A 171 -8.07 5.40 18.64
C SER A 171 -9.05 4.43 17.96
N GLY A 172 -8.95 4.20 16.66
CA GLY A 172 -9.88 3.34 15.96
C GLY A 172 -9.64 3.33 14.46
N VAL A 173 -10.49 2.58 13.76
CA VAL A 173 -10.54 2.50 12.30
C VAL A 173 -10.58 3.90 11.68
N PHE A 174 -11.44 4.78 12.20
CA PHE A 174 -11.61 6.15 11.69
C PHE A 174 -10.56 7.15 12.19
N HIS A 175 -9.69 6.73 13.11
CA HIS A 175 -8.69 7.57 13.80
C HIS A 175 -7.28 7.03 13.59
N GLY A 176 -7.02 6.49 12.40
CA GLY A 176 -5.67 6.11 11.95
C GLY A 176 -5.45 4.62 11.75
N LEU A 177 -6.48 3.78 11.87
CA LEU A 177 -6.38 2.33 11.64
C LEU A 177 -7.33 1.87 10.53
N ALA A 178 -7.65 2.74 9.58
CA ALA A 178 -8.60 2.47 8.49
C ALA A 178 -8.21 1.24 7.67
N GLU A 179 -6.92 0.91 7.60
CA GLU A 179 -6.47 -0.24 6.85
C GLU A 179 -6.82 -1.60 7.47
N ALA A 180 -7.24 -1.62 8.76
CA ALA A 180 -7.81 -2.82 9.38
C ALA A 180 -9.03 -3.34 8.59
N LEU A 181 -9.86 -2.43 8.05
CA LEU A 181 -11.00 -2.79 7.19
C LEU A 181 -10.58 -3.44 5.87
N GLY A 182 -9.40 -3.10 5.35
CA GLY A 182 -8.85 -3.70 4.13
C GLY A 182 -7.97 -4.91 4.36
N GLY A 183 -7.95 -5.45 5.58
CA GLY A 183 -7.29 -6.71 5.90
C GLY A 183 -5.87 -6.59 6.45
N ILE A 184 -5.34 -5.38 6.68
CA ILE A 184 -4.09 -5.21 7.40
C ILE A 184 -4.28 -5.68 8.85
N ARG A 185 -3.47 -6.65 9.26
CA ARG A 185 -3.52 -7.24 10.60
C ARG A 185 -2.33 -6.78 11.42
N TYR A 186 -2.52 -5.71 12.18
CA TYR A 186 -1.48 -5.14 13.04
C TYR A 186 -1.05 -6.11 14.16
N SER A 187 0.20 -5.95 14.60
CA SER A 187 0.72 -6.63 15.78
C SER A 187 0.55 -5.74 17.00
N PHE A 188 0.13 -6.32 18.12
CA PHE A 188 -0.13 -5.60 19.36
C PHE A 188 0.90 -6.00 20.41
N TYR A 189 1.44 -5.02 21.11
CA TYR A 189 2.39 -5.21 22.20
C TYR A 189 1.93 -4.42 23.42
N THR A 190 2.12 -4.98 24.61
CA THR A 190 1.99 -4.25 25.86
C THR A 190 3.14 -4.64 26.80
N PRO A 191 3.74 -3.68 27.53
CA PRO A 191 4.75 -3.98 28.53
C PRO A 191 4.13 -4.55 29.83
N LYS A 192 2.81 -4.44 30.01
CA LYS A 192 2.12 -4.92 31.21
C LYS A 192 1.88 -6.43 31.16
N GLY A 193 1.75 -7.03 32.35
CA GLY A 193 1.07 -8.30 32.56
C GLY A 193 1.94 -9.53 32.42
N ASP A 194 1.44 -10.64 32.95
CA ASP A 194 2.07 -11.95 32.82
C ASP A 194 1.79 -12.52 31.43
N LYS A 195 2.85 -12.63 30.62
CA LYS A 195 2.77 -13.16 29.25
C LYS A 195 2.45 -14.66 29.20
N SER A 196 2.49 -15.37 30.32
CA SER A 196 2.06 -16.77 30.41
C SER A 196 0.55 -16.91 30.60
N ASN A 197 -0.16 -15.85 31.02
CA ASN A 197 -1.60 -15.84 31.23
C ASN A 197 -2.31 -14.90 30.25
N LEU A 198 -2.55 -15.40 29.04
CA LEU A 198 -3.17 -14.64 27.96
C LEU A 198 -4.66 -14.95 27.83
N LYS A 199 -5.45 -13.91 27.49
CA LYS A 199 -6.83 -14.01 27.01
C LYS A 199 -6.94 -13.40 25.62
N PHE A 200 -7.94 -13.84 24.87
CA PHE A 200 -8.28 -13.24 23.59
C PHE A 200 -9.26 -12.08 23.77
N TYR A 201 -8.94 -10.97 23.11
CA TYR A 201 -9.73 -9.75 23.11
C TYR A 201 -10.10 -9.32 21.69
N THR A 202 -11.31 -8.78 21.55
CA THR A 202 -11.72 -7.96 20.40
C THR A 202 -11.42 -6.50 20.74
N ILE A 203 -10.73 -5.80 19.83
CA ILE A 203 -10.28 -4.42 19.99
C ILE A 203 -11.23 -3.50 19.22
N GLY A 204 -12.11 -2.82 19.95
CA GLY A 204 -12.98 -1.77 19.44
C GLY A 204 -12.29 -0.40 19.49
N GLY A 205 -12.63 0.46 18.55
CA GLY A 205 -12.18 1.85 18.57
C GLY A 205 -13.06 2.76 19.41
N ILE A 206 -12.71 4.05 19.40
CA ILE A 206 -13.33 5.11 20.22
C ILE A 206 -14.66 5.62 19.65
N SER A 207 -14.98 5.37 18.39
CA SER A 207 -16.22 5.88 17.78
C SER A 207 -17.45 5.06 18.19
N CYS A 208 -18.64 5.59 17.88
CA CYS A 208 -19.90 4.90 18.12
C CYS A 208 -20.31 3.93 16.99
N ASP A 209 -19.52 3.85 15.91
CA ASP A 209 -19.87 3.06 14.74
C ASP A 209 -19.47 1.60 14.95
N GLY A 210 -20.37 0.67 14.62
CA GLY A 210 -20.14 -0.76 14.76
C GLY A 210 -19.03 -1.32 13.86
N MET A 211 -18.63 -0.58 12.81
CA MET A 211 -17.49 -0.91 11.95
C MET A 211 -16.14 -0.52 12.59
N ASP A 212 -16.15 0.18 13.72
CA ASP A 212 -14.93 0.55 14.45
C ASP A 212 -14.40 -0.61 15.28
N VAL A 213 -14.08 -1.70 14.59
CA VAL A 213 -13.44 -2.90 15.14
C VAL A 213 -12.09 -3.04 14.45
N VAL A 214 -11.02 -2.84 15.22
CA VAL A 214 -9.64 -2.81 14.71
C VAL A 214 -9.09 -4.22 14.52
N ALA A 215 -9.35 -5.11 15.48
CA ALA A 215 -8.84 -6.48 15.44
C ALA A 215 -9.69 -7.40 16.32
N GLU A 216 -9.74 -8.67 15.94
CA GLU A 216 -10.39 -9.73 16.69
C GLU A 216 -9.35 -10.75 17.15
N LYS A 217 -9.63 -11.44 18.27
CA LYS A 217 -8.79 -12.51 18.82
C LYS A 217 -7.34 -12.09 19.05
N VAL A 218 -7.13 -10.89 19.57
CA VAL A 218 -5.81 -10.41 19.99
C VAL A 218 -5.46 -11.02 21.34
N ALA A 219 -4.37 -11.77 21.42
CA ALA A 219 -3.88 -12.35 22.67
C ALA A 219 -3.16 -11.28 23.49
N LEU A 220 -3.71 -10.95 24.67
CA LEU A 220 -3.14 -9.99 25.61
C LEU A 220 -3.21 -10.55 27.03
N PRO A 221 -2.37 -10.09 27.97
CA PRO A 221 -2.42 -10.51 29.37
C PRO A 221 -3.81 -10.33 29.99
N ALA A 222 -4.26 -11.31 30.76
CA ALA A 222 -5.62 -11.36 31.31
C ALA A 222 -5.95 -10.16 32.24
N ASP A 223 -4.92 -9.58 32.85
CA ASP A 223 -4.97 -8.46 33.78
C ASP A 223 -4.93 -7.07 33.09
N ILE A 224 -4.90 -7.02 31.76
CA ILE A 224 -5.03 -5.76 31.01
C ILE A 224 -6.39 -5.09 31.28
N GLY A 225 -6.41 -3.78 31.45
CA GLY A 225 -7.57 -3.01 31.84
C GLY A 225 -7.48 -1.53 31.48
N VAL A 226 -8.49 -0.76 31.90
CA VAL A 226 -8.60 0.67 31.62
C VAL A 226 -7.37 1.42 32.16
N GLY A 227 -6.83 2.32 31.35
CA GLY A 227 -5.63 3.11 31.63
C GLY A 227 -4.33 2.48 31.12
N ASP A 228 -4.33 1.19 30.77
CA ASP A 228 -3.12 0.52 30.26
C ASP A 228 -2.79 0.92 28.82
N ARG A 229 -1.50 0.86 28.48
CA ARG A 229 -1.01 1.17 27.13
C ARG A 229 -0.88 -0.07 26.27
N ILE A 230 -1.30 0.08 25.01
CA ILE A 230 -1.10 -0.88 23.93
C ILE A 230 -0.33 -0.18 22.81
N TYR A 231 0.67 -0.87 22.27
CA TYR A 231 1.52 -0.44 21.18
C TYR A 231 1.10 -1.24 19.94
N ILE A 232 0.60 -0.55 18.93
CA ILE A 232 0.22 -1.13 17.65
C ILE A 232 1.43 -0.93 16.72
N LEU A 233 2.10 -2.03 16.40
CA LEU A 233 3.35 -2.05 15.65
C LEU A 233 3.10 -1.96 14.14
N THR A 234 4.12 -1.52 13.40
CA THR A 234 4.07 -1.35 11.93
C THR A 234 2.95 -0.40 11.48
N ALA A 235 2.74 0.68 12.24
CA ALA A 235 1.65 1.64 12.09
C ALA A 235 2.11 2.98 11.48
N GLY A 236 3.20 3.00 10.71
CA GLY A 236 3.70 4.22 10.06
C GLY A 236 3.11 4.52 8.68
N ALA A 237 2.54 3.53 7.99
CA ALA A 237 2.00 3.70 6.64
C ALA A 237 0.47 3.76 6.68
N TYR A 238 -0.11 4.73 5.97
CA TYR A 238 -1.55 4.89 5.79
C TYR A 238 -2.35 4.94 7.09
N THR A 239 -1.75 5.46 8.15
CA THR A 239 -2.41 5.66 9.44
C THR A 239 -2.91 7.09 9.59
N THR A 240 -2.04 8.01 9.97
CA THR A 240 -2.41 9.43 10.18
C THR A 240 -3.00 10.11 8.95
N VAL A 241 -2.60 9.69 7.74
CA VAL A 241 -3.14 10.21 6.47
C VAL A 241 -4.61 9.82 6.20
N TYR A 242 -5.14 8.80 6.87
CA TYR A 242 -6.55 8.42 6.84
C TYR A 242 -7.33 8.81 8.10
N ALA A 243 -6.66 9.37 9.10
CA ALA A 243 -7.31 9.75 10.34
C ALA A 243 -8.27 10.94 10.12
N SER A 244 -9.40 10.90 10.82
CA SER A 244 -10.46 11.89 10.73
C SER A 244 -10.83 12.42 12.12
N HIS A 245 -11.68 13.46 12.14
CA HIS A 245 -12.33 13.94 13.36
C HIS A 245 -13.72 13.32 13.58
N PHE A 246 -13.96 12.11 13.07
CA PHE A 246 -15.24 11.42 13.23
C PHE A 246 -15.58 11.26 14.73
N ASN A 247 -16.85 11.47 15.09
CA ASN A 247 -17.33 11.59 16.47
C ASN A 247 -16.68 12.68 17.33
N GLY A 248 -15.94 13.63 16.72
CA GLY A 248 -15.28 14.73 17.42
C GLY A 248 -13.95 14.36 18.08
N PHE A 249 -13.49 13.11 17.95
CA PHE A 249 -12.19 12.70 18.49
C PHE A 249 -11.04 13.12 17.56
N PRO A 250 -9.93 13.67 18.10
CA PRO A 250 -8.83 14.13 17.28
C PRO A 250 -8.01 12.95 16.70
N PRO A 251 -7.39 13.13 15.53
CA PRO A 251 -6.36 12.22 15.02
C PRO A 251 -5.19 12.02 16.00
N PRO A 252 -4.47 10.88 15.91
CA PRO A 252 -3.26 10.64 16.69
C PRO A 252 -2.20 11.73 16.47
N LYS A 253 -1.56 12.15 17.55
CA LYS A 253 -0.41 13.06 17.48
C LYS A 253 0.83 12.31 17.00
N VAL A 254 1.60 12.92 16.11
CA VAL A 254 2.88 12.36 15.64
C VAL A 254 4.01 12.94 16.49
N VAL A 255 4.84 12.05 17.03
CA VAL A 255 6.08 12.39 17.74
C VAL A 255 7.22 11.67 17.03
N LEU A 256 8.28 12.41 16.69
CA LEU A 256 9.50 11.85 16.13
C LEU A 256 10.47 11.53 17.28
N ILE A 257 11.10 10.36 17.20
CA ILE A 257 12.15 9.92 18.12
C ILE A 257 13.45 9.77 17.32
N ASP A 258 14.56 10.20 17.89
CA ASP A 258 15.92 10.16 17.32
C ASP A 258 16.79 9.04 17.88
#